data_AF-A0A2A3GPZ2-F1
#
_entry.id   AF-A0A2A3GPZ2-F1
#
_cell.length_a   1.000
_cell.length_b   1.000
_cell.length_c   1.000
_cell.angle_alpha   90.00
_cell.angle_beta   90.00
_cell.angle_gamma   90.00
#
_symmetry.space_group_name_H-M   'P 1'
#
loop_
_entity.id
_entity.type
_entity.pdbx_description
1 polymer ?
#
loop_
_entity_poly.entity_id
_entity_poly.type
_entity_poly.pdbx_seq_one_letter_code
_entity_poly.pdbx_strand_id
1 'polypeptide(L)'
;MHTAFAKAMSFPSYFGRNLDAFNDVHSDVARFDYGSDPASSGTVLAIAGYDTLARMDRRTAGIVLDIFAVHARLAALYAHRMLCLVESTVTDYPAVGGRPVYFGSVWDLGPDPPAPFHDEDGVENVLQIYADEATASKYVAALHPVLPDTLAAFGRWQILNLVLASECTAALYAKHRPKSPPPGTRLWEIFIGLQGSGDRTVLGDQLVHVLSDAAMHFDQLITRFYTAGTEERTQALSHYPNLRNPDDR
;
A
#
# COMPACT_ATOMS: atom_id res chain seq x y z
N MET A 1 -12.37 27.28 -16.23
CA MET A 1 -11.35 26.23 -16.16
C MET A 1 -10.21 26.62 -15.21
N HIS A 2 -9.35 27.60 -15.53
CA HIS A 2 -8.21 27.98 -14.70
C HIS A 2 -8.54 28.36 -13.25
N THR A 3 -9.73 28.93 -12.98
CA THR A 3 -10.20 29.24 -11.62
C THR A 3 -10.54 27.99 -10.79
N ALA A 4 -11.14 26.97 -11.41
CA ALA A 4 -11.48 25.71 -10.74
C ALA A 4 -10.21 24.89 -10.47
N PHE A 5 -9.28 24.90 -11.42
CA PHE A 5 -7.98 24.25 -11.29
C PHE A 5 -7.09 24.93 -10.24
N ALA A 6 -6.98 26.26 -10.25
CA ALA A 6 -6.24 27.01 -9.24
C ALA A 6 -6.81 26.83 -7.82
N LYS A 7 -8.14 26.72 -7.71
CA LYS A 7 -8.83 26.43 -6.44
C LYS A 7 -8.57 25.00 -5.95
N ALA A 8 -8.59 24.02 -6.85
CA ALA A 8 -8.29 22.62 -6.51
C ALA A 8 -6.81 22.43 -6.09
N MET A 9 -5.91 23.21 -6.68
CA MET A 9 -4.46 23.17 -6.41
C MET A 9 -4.00 24.12 -5.29
N SER A 10 -4.92 24.82 -4.62
CA SER A 10 -4.63 25.83 -3.58
C SER A 10 -3.62 26.91 -4.01
N PHE A 11 -3.64 27.31 -5.30
CA PHE A 11 -2.70 28.30 -5.81
C PHE A 11 -2.98 29.71 -5.25
N PRO A 12 -1.96 30.57 -5.14
CA PRO A 12 -2.10 31.91 -4.58
C PRO A 12 -3.11 32.76 -5.34
N SER A 13 -3.71 33.75 -4.67
CA SER A 13 -4.73 34.64 -5.26
C SER A 13 -4.22 35.47 -6.45
N TYR A 14 -2.89 35.61 -6.62
CA TYR A 14 -2.25 36.27 -7.76
C TYR A 14 -2.05 35.35 -8.98
N PHE A 15 -2.54 34.10 -8.96
CA PHE A 15 -2.48 33.20 -10.11
C PHE A 15 -3.14 33.83 -11.35
N GLY A 16 -2.34 34.10 -12.38
CA GLY A 16 -2.73 34.82 -13.61
C GLY A 16 -3.78 34.13 -14.50
N ARG A 17 -4.33 32.99 -14.05
CA ARG A 17 -5.39 32.22 -14.71
C ARG A 17 -5.11 31.88 -16.19
N ASN A 18 -3.84 31.68 -16.53
CA ASN A 18 -3.37 31.30 -17.86
C ASN A 18 -2.31 30.18 -17.73
N LEU A 19 -1.86 29.64 -18.88
CA LEU A 19 -0.87 28.55 -18.92
C LEU A 19 0.53 28.99 -18.47
N ASP A 20 0.88 30.26 -18.63
CA ASP A 20 2.17 30.79 -18.19
C ASP A 20 2.24 30.83 -16.66
N ALA A 21 1.18 31.27 -15.99
CA ALA A 21 1.07 31.23 -14.54
C ALA A 21 1.08 29.79 -13.99
N PHE A 22 0.53 28.83 -14.74
CA PHE A 22 0.61 27.42 -14.40
C PHE A 22 2.06 26.89 -14.51
N ASN A 23 2.76 27.27 -15.57
CA ASN A 23 4.16 26.95 -15.77
C ASN A 23 5.07 27.52 -14.67
N ASP A 24 4.86 28.78 -14.28
CA ASP A 24 5.66 29.42 -13.24
C ASP A 24 5.48 28.74 -11.88
N VAL A 25 4.23 28.50 -11.46
CA VAL A 25 3.95 27.85 -10.17
C VAL A 25 4.52 26.43 -10.12
N HIS A 26 4.49 25.68 -11.22
CA HIS A 26 5.12 24.35 -11.25
C HIS A 26 6.65 24.40 -11.24
N SER A 27 7.26 25.48 -11.71
CA SER A 27 8.70 25.70 -11.52
C SER A 27 9.05 25.91 -10.04
N ASP A 28 8.23 26.68 -9.32
CA ASP A 28 8.42 26.92 -7.89
C ASP A 28 8.20 25.63 -7.08
N VAL A 29 7.18 24.84 -7.41
CA VAL A 29 6.96 23.51 -6.82
C VAL A 29 8.14 22.59 -7.08
N ALA A 30 8.69 22.58 -8.30
CA ALA A 30 9.84 21.75 -8.64
C ALA A 30 11.08 22.07 -7.80
N ARG A 31 11.26 23.35 -7.43
CA ARG A 31 12.42 23.84 -6.65
C ARG A 31 12.24 23.80 -5.13
N PHE A 32 11.06 23.43 -4.64
CA PHE A 32 10.65 23.61 -3.24
C PHE A 32 10.47 25.07 -2.79
N ASP A 33 10.32 25.99 -3.74
CA ASP A 33 10.09 27.41 -3.44
C ASP A 33 8.63 27.66 -2.99
N TYR A 34 7.69 26.79 -3.42
CA TYR A 34 6.27 26.90 -3.08
C TYR A 34 5.53 25.56 -3.22
N GLY A 35 4.62 25.23 -2.30
CA GLY A 35 3.68 24.12 -2.46
C GLY A 35 4.26 22.69 -2.34
N SER A 36 5.56 22.56 -2.07
CA SER A 36 6.26 21.29 -1.80
C SER A 36 7.23 21.45 -0.64
N ASP A 37 7.41 20.39 0.15
CA ASP A 37 8.31 20.36 1.32
C ASP A 37 9.55 19.50 1.02
N PRO A 38 10.78 20.04 1.18
CA PRO A 38 12.02 19.27 1.04
C PRO A 38 12.12 18.04 1.95
N ALA A 39 11.39 18.01 3.08
CA ALA A 39 11.34 16.86 3.97
C ALA A 39 10.37 15.76 3.49
N SER A 40 9.55 16.03 2.48
CA SER A 40 8.62 15.07 1.90
C SER A 40 9.33 14.09 0.94
N SER A 41 8.71 12.94 0.68
CA SER A 41 9.26 11.96 -0.29
C SER A 41 9.14 12.41 -1.76
N GLY A 42 8.36 13.45 -2.03
CA GLY A 42 8.06 13.96 -3.37
C GLY A 42 6.67 14.59 -3.47
N THR A 43 6.36 15.14 -4.64
CA THR A 43 5.05 15.77 -4.94
C THR A 43 4.26 14.94 -5.95
N VAL A 44 2.98 14.73 -5.69
CA VAL A 44 2.06 14.03 -6.60
C VAL A 44 0.93 14.97 -7.03
N LEU A 45 0.71 15.10 -8.34
CA LEU A 45 -0.45 15.76 -8.93
C LEU A 45 -1.43 14.71 -9.46
N ALA A 46 -2.54 14.50 -8.76
CA ALA A 46 -3.63 13.64 -9.21
C ALA A 46 -4.78 14.47 -9.80
N ILE A 47 -5.15 14.22 -11.05
CA ILE A 47 -6.25 14.92 -11.73
C ILE A 47 -7.34 13.93 -12.11
N ALA A 48 -8.49 14.03 -11.46
CA ALA A 48 -9.68 13.26 -11.78
C ALA A 48 -10.48 13.87 -12.93
N GLY A 49 -11.21 13.04 -13.69
CA GLY A 49 -12.11 13.49 -14.76
C GLY A 49 -11.46 14.32 -15.88
N TYR A 50 -10.20 14.02 -16.22
CA TYR A 50 -9.40 14.80 -17.18
C TYR A 50 -9.98 14.82 -18.59
N ASP A 51 -10.82 13.83 -18.92
CA ASP A 51 -11.62 13.77 -20.14
C ASP A 51 -12.47 15.03 -20.38
N THR A 52 -12.87 15.72 -19.32
CA THR A 52 -13.60 16.99 -19.46
C THR A 52 -12.72 18.03 -20.15
N LEU A 53 -11.46 18.16 -19.74
CA LEU A 53 -10.52 19.08 -20.37
C LEU A 53 -10.11 18.57 -21.76
N ALA A 54 -9.79 17.29 -21.89
CA ALA A 54 -9.35 16.71 -23.15
C ALA A 54 -10.41 16.82 -24.26
N ARG A 55 -11.71 16.71 -23.91
CA ARG A 55 -12.82 16.92 -24.86
C ARG A 55 -13.07 18.38 -25.19
N MET A 56 -12.86 19.30 -24.24
CA MET A 56 -13.03 20.74 -24.47
C MET A 56 -11.92 21.30 -25.36
N ASP A 57 -10.67 20.99 -25.04
CA ASP A 57 -9.49 21.40 -25.80
C ASP A 57 -8.33 20.42 -25.57
N ARG A 58 -8.15 19.51 -26.54
CA ARG A 58 -7.11 18.49 -26.53
C ARG A 58 -5.70 19.09 -26.53
N ARG A 59 -5.50 20.25 -27.15
CA ARG A 59 -4.19 20.91 -27.20
C ARG A 59 -3.82 21.44 -25.82
N THR A 60 -4.74 22.14 -25.17
CA THR A 60 -4.53 22.64 -23.80
C THR A 60 -4.33 21.49 -22.81
N ALA A 61 -5.08 20.40 -22.95
CA ALA A 61 -4.87 19.19 -22.16
C ALA A 61 -3.45 18.62 -22.33
N GLY A 62 -2.93 18.58 -23.56
CA GLY A 62 -1.54 18.16 -23.80
C GLY A 62 -0.53 19.09 -23.14
N ILE A 63 -0.70 20.41 -23.29
CA ILE A 63 0.22 21.42 -22.76
C ILE A 63 0.29 21.35 -21.22
N VAL A 64 -0.82 21.12 -20.53
CA VAL A 64 -0.83 20.99 -19.06
C VAL A 64 0.04 19.82 -18.61
N LEU A 65 -0.06 18.66 -19.28
CA LEU A 65 0.79 17.51 -18.97
C LEU A 65 2.25 17.78 -19.31
N ASP A 66 2.50 18.48 -20.43
CA ASP A 66 3.84 18.80 -20.91
C ASP A 66 4.58 19.73 -19.94
N ILE A 67 3.89 20.77 -19.45
CA ILE A 67 4.39 21.67 -18.41
C ILE A 67 4.78 20.88 -17.16
N PHE A 68 3.92 19.97 -16.69
CA PHE A 68 4.25 19.15 -15.52
C PHE A 68 5.49 18.29 -15.78
N ALA A 69 5.58 17.63 -16.93
CA ALA A 69 6.71 16.73 -17.24
C ALA A 69 8.05 17.48 -17.37
N VAL A 70 8.04 18.70 -17.95
CA VAL A 70 9.22 19.57 -18.00
C VAL A 70 9.69 19.90 -16.59
N HIS A 71 8.78 20.30 -15.69
CA HIS A 71 9.14 20.64 -14.32
C HIS A 71 9.50 19.43 -13.47
N ALA A 72 8.89 18.27 -13.68
CA ALA A 72 9.30 17.02 -13.03
C ALA A 72 10.75 16.65 -13.40
N ARG A 73 11.17 16.95 -14.64
CA ARG A 73 12.56 16.76 -15.06
C ARG A 73 13.52 17.78 -14.44
N LEU A 74 13.09 19.03 -14.30
CA LEU A 74 13.84 20.06 -13.56
C LEU A 74 13.99 19.67 -12.08
N ALA A 75 12.91 19.22 -11.45
CA ALA A 75 12.83 18.77 -10.06
C ALA A 75 13.82 17.65 -9.74
N ALA A 76 14.09 16.77 -10.71
CA ALA A 76 15.09 15.72 -10.57
C ALA A 76 16.51 16.25 -10.27
N LEU A 77 16.85 17.48 -10.70
CA LEU A 77 18.13 18.13 -10.35
C LEU A 77 18.21 18.50 -8.86
N TYR A 78 17.06 18.69 -8.21
CA TYR A 78 16.93 19.01 -6.79
C TYR A 78 16.63 17.77 -5.93
N ALA A 79 16.77 16.57 -6.50
CA ALA A 79 16.33 15.30 -5.90
C ALA A 79 14.83 15.28 -5.53
N HIS A 80 14.03 16.18 -6.11
CA HIS A 80 12.60 16.26 -5.91
C HIS A 80 11.90 15.32 -6.90
N ARG A 81 11.26 14.28 -6.36
CA ARG A 81 10.48 13.32 -7.16
C ARG A 81 9.08 13.89 -7.38
N MET A 82 8.70 14.06 -8.64
CA MET A 82 7.36 14.52 -9.02
C MET A 82 6.65 13.48 -9.87
N LEU A 83 5.38 13.19 -9.55
CA LEU A 83 4.53 12.23 -10.27
C LEU A 83 3.19 12.87 -10.64
N CYS A 84 2.73 12.70 -11.88
CA CYS A 84 1.38 13.10 -12.28
C CYS A 84 0.56 11.87 -12.64
N LEU A 85 -0.63 11.77 -12.03
CA LEU A 85 -1.62 10.75 -12.27
C LEU A 85 -2.87 11.40 -12.84
N VAL A 86 -3.38 10.85 -13.93
CA VAL A 86 -4.49 11.44 -14.67
C VAL A 86 -5.52 10.37 -14.95
N GLU A 87 -6.74 10.60 -14.48
CA GLU A 87 -7.88 9.76 -14.83
C GLU A 87 -8.46 10.23 -16.17
N SER A 88 -8.35 9.39 -17.19
CA SER A 88 -8.73 9.73 -18.57
C SER A 88 -9.10 8.46 -19.33
N THR A 89 -10.20 8.49 -20.08
CA THR A 89 -10.56 7.48 -21.08
C THR A 89 -9.85 7.70 -22.42
N VAL A 90 -9.27 8.88 -22.62
CA VAL A 90 -8.39 9.17 -23.77
C VAL A 90 -7.06 8.43 -23.62
N THR A 91 -6.72 7.59 -24.60
CA THR A 91 -5.51 6.72 -24.59
C THR A 91 -4.47 7.09 -25.65
N ASP A 92 -4.77 8.06 -26.52
CA ASP A 92 -3.96 8.46 -27.66
C ASP A 92 -3.20 9.78 -27.40
N TYR A 93 -2.82 10.06 -26.14
CA TYR A 93 -2.04 11.26 -25.85
C TYR A 93 -0.69 11.22 -26.60
N PRO A 94 -0.25 12.35 -27.19
CA PRO A 94 1.09 12.46 -27.73
C PRO A 94 2.13 12.34 -26.61
N ALA A 95 3.39 12.16 -26.99
CA ALA A 95 4.48 12.16 -26.02
C ALA A 95 4.47 13.45 -25.19
N VAL A 96 4.53 13.30 -23.87
CA VAL A 96 4.52 14.38 -22.89
C VAL A 96 5.94 14.54 -22.35
N GLY A 97 6.49 15.75 -22.41
CA GLY A 97 7.89 16.03 -22.07
C GLY A 97 8.89 15.26 -22.92
N GLY A 98 8.48 14.88 -24.15
CA GLY A 98 9.26 14.02 -25.05
C GLY A 98 9.32 12.54 -24.66
N ARG A 99 8.49 12.08 -23.71
CA ARG A 99 8.39 10.65 -23.32
C ARG A 99 6.98 10.11 -23.59
N PRO A 100 6.84 8.82 -23.91
CA PRO A 100 5.52 8.21 -24.04
C PRO A 100 4.76 8.27 -22.71
N VAL A 101 3.45 8.48 -22.79
CA VAL A 101 2.56 8.43 -21.63
C VAL A 101 2.33 6.97 -21.27
N TYR A 102 2.49 6.63 -19.99
CA TYR A 102 2.18 5.31 -19.48
C TYR A 102 0.68 5.25 -19.13
N PHE A 103 0.00 4.25 -19.66
CA PHE A 103 -1.40 3.99 -19.39
C PHE A 103 -1.52 2.75 -18.50
N GLY A 104 -2.39 2.84 -17.51
CA GLY A 104 -2.80 1.72 -16.68
C GLY A 104 -4.22 1.97 -16.17
N SER A 105 -5.07 0.96 -16.22
CA SER A 105 -6.35 1.04 -15.53
C SER A 105 -6.08 0.92 -14.03
N VAL A 106 -6.30 2.01 -13.29
CA VAL A 106 -6.11 2.04 -11.82
C VAL A 106 -7.14 1.16 -11.11
N TRP A 107 -8.21 0.76 -11.80
CA TRP A 107 -9.35 0.03 -11.23
C TRP A 107 -9.56 -1.36 -11.82
N ASP A 108 -8.82 -1.74 -12.88
CA ASP A 108 -8.81 -3.10 -13.43
C ASP A 108 -7.48 -3.80 -13.16
N LEU A 109 -6.94 -3.67 -11.94
CA LEU A 109 -6.37 -4.89 -11.37
C LEU A 109 -7.59 -5.79 -11.21
N GLY A 110 -7.78 -6.72 -12.16
CA GLY A 110 -8.65 -7.87 -11.91
C GLY A 110 -8.29 -8.45 -10.53
N PRO A 111 -9.24 -9.10 -9.81
CA PRO A 111 -8.98 -9.61 -8.47
C PRO A 111 -7.60 -10.24 -8.46
N ASP A 112 -6.75 -9.85 -7.50
CA ASP A 112 -5.36 -10.27 -7.41
C ASP A 112 -5.27 -11.73 -7.87
N PRO A 113 -4.39 -12.03 -8.85
CA PRO A 113 -4.45 -13.30 -9.56
C PRO A 113 -4.52 -14.44 -8.53
N PRO A 114 -5.41 -15.42 -8.75
CA PRO A 114 -5.66 -16.45 -7.75
C PRO A 114 -4.33 -17.09 -7.36
N ALA A 115 -4.10 -17.16 -6.06
CA ALA A 115 -2.87 -17.65 -5.46
C ALA A 115 -3.19 -18.92 -4.66
N PRO A 116 -3.55 -20.03 -5.34
CA PRO A 116 -4.03 -21.22 -4.69
C PRO A 116 -2.96 -21.87 -3.82
N PHE A 117 -3.39 -22.50 -2.74
CA PHE A 117 -2.59 -23.38 -1.89
C PHE A 117 -3.38 -24.66 -1.60
N HIS A 118 -2.67 -25.75 -1.34
CA HIS A 118 -3.24 -27.08 -1.13
C HIS A 118 -2.87 -27.60 0.26
N ASP A 119 -3.51 -28.69 0.70
CA ASP A 119 -3.35 -29.25 2.05
C ASP A 119 -1.90 -29.62 2.40
N GLU A 120 -1.07 -29.84 1.39
CA GLU A 120 0.35 -30.11 1.54
C GLU A 120 1.20 -28.86 1.67
N ASP A 121 0.69 -27.67 1.40
CA ASP A 121 1.38 -26.40 1.57
C ASP A 121 1.21 -25.86 3.00
N GLY A 122 2.10 -24.96 3.41
CA GLY A 122 1.99 -24.21 4.66
C GLY A 122 1.75 -22.73 4.38
N VAL A 123 0.77 -22.14 5.05
CA VAL A 123 0.53 -20.69 5.01
C VAL A 123 0.71 -20.12 6.42
N GLU A 124 1.49 -19.05 6.56
CA GLU A 124 1.67 -18.34 7.82
C GLU A 124 1.31 -16.87 7.63
N ASN A 125 0.33 -16.39 8.40
CA ASN A 125 -0.03 -14.99 8.47
C ASN A 125 0.59 -14.38 9.73
N VAL A 126 1.35 -13.31 9.56
CA VAL A 126 2.01 -12.59 10.65
C VAL A 126 1.33 -11.24 10.81
N LEU A 127 0.63 -11.06 11.92
CA LEU A 127 0.07 -9.77 12.32
C LEU A 127 1.09 -9.02 13.17
N GLN A 128 1.31 -7.76 12.85
CA GLN A 128 2.22 -6.88 13.59
C GLN A 128 1.46 -5.73 14.23
N ILE A 129 1.72 -5.51 15.53
CA ILE A 129 1.08 -4.44 16.31
C ILE A 129 2.10 -3.72 17.19
N TYR A 130 1.99 -2.39 17.29
CA TYR A 130 2.65 -1.62 18.35
C TYR A 130 1.78 -1.56 19.60
N ALA A 131 2.22 -2.21 20.67
CA ALA A 131 1.49 -2.25 21.94
C ALA A 131 2.42 -2.44 23.15
N ASP A 132 1.93 -2.12 24.34
CA ASP A 132 2.48 -2.68 25.57
C ASP A 132 2.11 -4.18 25.69
N GLU A 133 2.79 -4.91 26.57
CA GLU A 133 2.63 -6.36 26.72
C GLU A 133 1.20 -6.76 27.15
N ALA A 134 0.54 -5.99 28.00
CA ALA A 134 -0.81 -6.29 28.47
C ALA A 134 -1.84 -6.07 27.36
N THR A 135 -1.69 -5.01 26.58
CA THR A 135 -2.52 -4.70 25.42
C THR A 135 -2.31 -5.73 24.32
N ALA A 136 -1.07 -6.14 24.04
CA ALA A 136 -0.77 -7.18 23.06
C ALA A 136 -1.36 -8.55 23.47
N SER A 137 -1.29 -8.89 24.77
CA SER A 137 -1.91 -10.11 25.29
C SER A 137 -3.44 -10.09 25.15
N LYS A 138 -4.07 -8.94 25.40
CA LYS A 138 -5.52 -8.75 25.17
C LYS A 138 -5.88 -8.85 23.70
N TYR A 139 -5.03 -8.36 22.80
CA TYR A 139 -5.22 -8.46 21.36
C TYR A 139 -5.26 -9.94 20.92
N VAL A 140 -4.30 -10.75 21.36
CA VAL A 140 -4.28 -12.20 21.07
C VAL A 140 -5.54 -12.90 21.62
N ALA A 141 -5.96 -12.56 22.85
CA ALA A 141 -7.20 -13.10 23.42
C ALA A 141 -8.44 -12.73 22.60
N ALA A 142 -8.47 -11.53 22.00
CA ALA A 142 -9.55 -11.07 21.14
C ALA A 142 -9.55 -11.72 19.74
N LEU A 143 -8.39 -12.19 19.24
CA LEU A 143 -8.32 -12.93 17.97
C LEU A 143 -9.01 -14.30 18.05
N HIS A 144 -8.92 -14.98 19.20
CA HIS A 144 -9.46 -16.33 19.39
C HIS A 144 -10.95 -16.50 19.06
N PRO A 145 -11.87 -15.58 19.45
CA PRO A 145 -13.27 -15.67 19.05
C PRO A 145 -13.56 -15.15 17.64
N VAL A 146 -12.69 -14.35 17.04
CA VAL A 146 -12.93 -13.65 15.76
C VAL A 146 -12.55 -14.48 14.54
N LEU A 147 -11.43 -15.19 14.63
CA LEU A 147 -10.86 -15.94 13.51
C LEU A 147 -11.45 -17.34 13.18
N PRO A 148 -12.10 -18.08 14.11
CA PRO A 148 -12.52 -19.46 13.85
C PRO A 148 -13.40 -19.62 12.62
N ASP A 149 -14.43 -18.79 12.45
CA ASP A 149 -15.39 -18.91 11.35
C ASP A 149 -14.74 -18.67 9.99
N THR A 150 -13.77 -17.76 9.93
CA THR A 150 -13.01 -17.44 8.72
C THR A 150 -12.00 -18.54 8.40
N LEU A 151 -11.17 -18.93 9.36
CA LEU A 151 -10.05 -19.84 9.12
C LEU A 151 -10.49 -21.31 8.98
N ALA A 152 -11.59 -21.72 9.64
CA ALA A 152 -12.10 -23.08 9.53
C ALA A 152 -12.53 -23.46 8.11
N ALA A 153 -12.90 -22.46 7.28
CA ALA A 153 -13.23 -22.69 5.87
C ALA A 153 -12.03 -23.11 5.02
N PHE A 154 -10.80 -22.80 5.46
CA PHE A 154 -9.57 -23.06 4.72
C PHE A 154 -8.76 -24.25 5.27
N GLY A 155 -9.09 -24.76 6.45
CA GLY A 155 -8.47 -25.95 7.02
C GLY A 155 -8.11 -25.84 8.51
N ARG A 156 -7.06 -26.55 8.90
CA ARG A 156 -6.54 -26.53 10.28
C ARG A 156 -5.69 -25.30 10.48
N TRP A 157 -5.87 -24.62 11.61
CA TRP A 157 -5.12 -23.42 11.93
C TRP A 157 -4.68 -23.41 13.39
N GLN A 158 -3.64 -22.63 13.68
CA GLN A 158 -3.11 -22.44 15.02
C GLN A 158 -2.49 -21.06 15.15
N ILE A 159 -2.80 -20.36 16.24
CA ILE A 159 -2.13 -19.12 16.63
C ILE A 159 -1.00 -19.48 17.59
N LEU A 160 0.21 -18.93 17.37
CA LEU A 160 1.32 -19.06 18.31
C LEU A 160 1.28 -17.96 19.38
N ASN A 161 2.07 -18.18 20.42
CA ASN A 161 2.28 -17.17 21.45
C ASN A 161 2.86 -15.89 20.85
N LEU A 162 2.56 -14.78 21.51
CA LEU A 162 3.08 -13.46 21.18
C LEU A 162 4.62 -13.46 21.19
N VAL A 163 5.24 -12.95 20.12
CA VAL A 163 6.70 -12.83 20.02
C VAL A 163 7.07 -11.37 19.82
N LEU A 164 8.14 -10.92 20.47
CA LEU A 164 8.67 -9.59 20.22
C LEU A 164 9.39 -9.57 18.87
N ALA A 165 9.07 -8.59 18.01
CA ALA A 165 9.78 -8.44 16.75
C ALA A 165 11.28 -8.20 16.99
N SER A 166 12.12 -8.67 16.06
CA SER A 166 13.56 -8.40 16.14
C SER A 166 13.86 -6.90 16.10
N GLU A 167 14.96 -6.46 16.71
CA GLU A 167 15.37 -5.04 16.69
C GLU A 167 15.55 -4.52 15.26
N CYS A 168 16.05 -5.35 14.35
CA CYS A 168 16.20 -5.01 12.93
C CYS A 168 14.83 -4.76 12.27
N THR A 169 13.88 -5.67 12.50
CA THR A 169 12.49 -5.57 12.02
C THR A 169 11.84 -4.29 12.57
N ALA A 170 11.93 -4.06 13.88
CA ALA A 170 11.37 -2.88 14.53
C ALA A 170 11.97 -1.57 14.00
N ALA A 171 13.30 -1.52 13.82
CA ALA A 171 13.99 -0.34 13.31
C ALA A 171 13.61 -0.03 11.85
N LEU A 172 13.53 -1.07 10.99
CA LEU A 172 13.11 -0.92 9.60
C LEU A 172 11.69 -0.32 9.53
N TYR A 173 10.76 -0.86 10.30
CA TYR A 173 9.38 -0.38 10.27
C TYR A 173 9.20 1.00 10.90
N ALA A 174 9.88 1.29 12.01
CA ALA A 174 9.85 2.62 12.61
C ALA A 174 10.32 3.73 11.64
N LYS A 175 11.26 3.42 10.74
CA LYS A 175 11.78 4.37 9.73
C LYS A 175 10.78 4.68 8.61
N HIS A 176 9.95 3.70 8.23
CA HIS A 176 9.03 3.83 7.09
C HIS A 176 7.59 4.13 7.50
N ARG A 177 7.30 4.21 8.81
CA ARG A 177 5.96 4.51 9.32
C ARG A 177 5.60 5.99 9.14
N PRO A 178 4.36 6.33 8.70
CA PRO A 178 3.91 7.71 8.60
C PRO A 178 3.83 8.46 9.94
N LYS A 179 3.63 7.72 11.04
CA LYS A 179 3.54 8.26 12.40
C LYS A 179 4.50 7.49 13.32
N SER A 180 5.23 8.20 14.17
CA SER A 180 6.08 7.54 15.17
C SER A 180 5.28 6.59 16.06
N PRO A 181 5.85 5.46 16.49
CA PRO A 181 5.19 4.54 17.41
C PRO A 181 4.85 5.24 18.74
N PRO A 182 3.72 4.91 19.37
CA PRO A 182 3.35 5.50 20.65
C PRO A 182 4.44 5.25 21.72
N PRO A 183 4.70 6.20 22.63
CA PRO A 183 5.72 6.04 23.67
C PRO A 183 5.44 4.80 24.54
N GLY A 184 6.46 4.01 24.84
CA GLY A 184 6.35 2.82 25.68
C GLY A 184 5.76 1.57 24.99
N THR A 185 5.48 1.64 23.68
CA THR A 185 5.06 0.47 22.91
C THR A 185 6.24 -0.25 22.26
N ARG A 186 6.07 -1.54 22.00
CA ARG A 186 7.01 -2.35 21.24
C ARG A 186 6.28 -3.02 20.08
N LEU A 187 7.02 -3.38 19.04
CA LEU A 187 6.48 -4.12 17.90
C LEU A 187 6.38 -5.60 18.29
N TRP A 188 5.15 -6.13 18.27
CA TRP A 188 4.87 -7.53 18.52
C TRP A 188 4.43 -8.22 17.24
N GLU A 189 4.82 -9.47 17.08
CA GLU A 189 4.44 -10.36 15.99
C GLU A 189 3.55 -11.48 16.54
N ILE A 190 2.41 -11.66 15.88
CA ILE A 190 1.45 -12.72 16.18
C ILE A 190 1.40 -13.62 14.94
N PHE A 191 1.77 -14.88 15.12
CA PHE A 191 1.88 -15.84 14.04
C PHE A 191 0.64 -16.73 13.99
N ILE A 192 0.04 -16.82 12.81
CA ILE A 192 -1.16 -17.62 12.54
C ILE A 192 -0.80 -18.60 11.42
N GLY A 193 -0.58 -19.85 11.79
CA GLY A 193 -0.33 -20.94 10.85
C GLY A 193 -1.65 -21.52 10.35
N LEU A 194 -1.67 -21.88 9.07
CA LEU A 194 -2.78 -22.52 8.39
C LEU A 194 -2.24 -23.65 7.51
N GLN A 195 -2.93 -24.78 7.56
CA GLN A 195 -2.73 -25.92 6.67
C GLN A 195 -4.08 -26.42 6.17
N GLY A 196 -4.23 -26.47 4.85
CA GLY A 196 -5.45 -26.86 4.16
C GLY A 196 -5.42 -26.29 2.75
N SER A 197 -6.58 -26.03 2.16
CA SER A 197 -6.69 -25.61 0.77
C SER A 197 -7.50 -24.34 0.61
N GLY A 198 -7.16 -23.55 -0.40
CA GLY A 198 -7.85 -22.31 -0.69
C GLY A 198 -7.01 -21.36 -1.53
N ASP A 199 -7.29 -20.08 -1.40
CA ASP A 199 -6.61 -19.01 -2.12
C ASP A 199 -6.03 -17.98 -1.14
N ARG A 200 -4.73 -17.69 -1.26
CA ARG A 200 -4.02 -16.78 -0.34
C ARG A 200 -4.51 -15.35 -0.44
N THR A 201 -4.92 -14.91 -1.63
CA THR A 201 -5.49 -13.59 -1.84
C THR A 201 -6.81 -13.47 -1.09
N VAL A 202 -7.68 -14.46 -1.26
CA VAL A 202 -9.00 -14.49 -0.60
C VAL A 202 -8.83 -14.56 0.92
N LEU A 203 -7.92 -15.40 1.41
CA LEU A 203 -7.61 -15.52 2.83
C LEU A 203 -7.12 -14.19 3.42
N GLY A 204 -6.16 -13.54 2.74
CA GLY A 204 -5.62 -12.25 3.18
C GLY A 204 -6.71 -11.19 3.26
N ASP A 205 -7.53 -11.07 2.22
CA ASP A 205 -8.63 -10.10 2.17
C ASP A 205 -9.68 -10.35 3.26
N GLN A 206 -10.09 -11.61 3.47
CA GLN A 206 -11.04 -11.96 4.53
C GLN A 206 -10.50 -11.66 5.92
N LEU A 207 -9.21 -11.90 6.17
CA LEU A 207 -8.58 -11.55 7.44
C LEU A 207 -8.60 -10.04 7.69
N VAL A 208 -8.32 -9.21 6.67
CA VAL A 208 -8.38 -7.75 6.81
C VAL A 208 -9.81 -7.30 7.15
N HIS A 209 -10.81 -7.84 6.46
CA HIS A 209 -12.21 -7.49 6.69
C HIS A 209 -12.68 -7.90 8.09
N VAL A 210 -12.45 -9.15 8.47
CA VAL A 210 -12.89 -9.71 9.76
C VAL A 210 -12.25 -8.98 10.94
N LEU A 211 -10.96 -8.63 10.84
CA LEU A 211 -10.29 -7.83 11.87
C LEU A 211 -10.82 -6.40 11.91
N SER A 212 -11.09 -5.79 10.75
CA SER A 212 -11.65 -4.44 10.67
C SER A 212 -13.07 -4.36 11.25
N ASP A 213 -13.93 -5.34 10.95
CA ASP A 213 -15.29 -5.45 11.48
C ASP A 213 -15.30 -5.65 12.99
N ALA A 214 -14.30 -6.37 13.52
CA ALA A 214 -14.06 -6.51 14.96
C ALA A 214 -13.38 -5.28 15.60
N ALA A 215 -13.15 -4.20 14.85
CA ALA A 215 -12.41 -3.01 15.26
C ALA A 215 -10.99 -3.31 15.80
N MET A 216 -10.38 -4.39 15.31
CA MET A 216 -9.02 -4.80 15.65
C MET A 216 -8.04 -4.20 14.65
N HIS A 217 -7.32 -3.16 15.09
CA HIS A 217 -6.31 -2.50 14.27
C HIS A 217 -4.96 -3.22 14.36
N PHE A 218 -4.34 -3.44 13.21
CA PHE A 218 -2.96 -3.90 13.08
C PHE A 218 -2.14 -2.91 12.24
N ASP A 219 -0.82 -2.87 12.48
CA ASP A 219 0.09 -2.03 11.70
C ASP A 219 0.45 -2.71 10.37
N GLN A 220 0.58 -4.03 10.36
CA GLN A 220 0.86 -4.81 9.15
C GLN A 220 0.34 -6.25 9.24
N LEU A 221 -0.05 -6.79 8.08
CA LEU A 221 -0.33 -8.20 7.86
C LEU A 221 0.62 -8.72 6.78
N ILE A 222 1.36 -9.78 7.08
CA ILE A 222 2.32 -10.41 6.15
C ILE A 222 1.91 -11.85 5.95
N THR A 223 1.75 -12.28 4.70
CA THR A 223 1.52 -13.69 4.38
C THR A 223 2.80 -14.33 3.86
N ARG A 224 3.25 -15.39 4.54
CA ARG A 224 4.33 -16.27 4.12
C ARG A 224 3.74 -17.57 3.58
N PHE A 225 4.31 -18.07 2.51
CA PHE A 225 3.88 -19.29 1.84
C PHE A 225 5.05 -20.27 1.75
N TYR A 226 4.78 -21.51 2.11
CA TYR A 226 5.76 -22.59 2.15
C TYR A 226 5.27 -23.75 1.31
N THR A 227 5.94 -23.99 0.19
CA THR A 227 5.61 -25.08 -0.74
C THR A 227 5.86 -26.44 -0.10
N ALA A 228 4.99 -27.41 -0.41
CA ALA A 228 5.17 -28.81 -0.06
C ALA A 228 6.59 -29.34 -0.39
N GLY A 229 7.13 -30.20 0.48
CA GLY A 229 8.44 -30.86 0.28
C GLY A 229 9.67 -30.00 0.51
N THR A 230 9.53 -28.73 0.92
CA THR A 230 10.67 -27.86 1.24
C THR A 230 11.12 -27.97 2.71
N GLU A 231 12.41 -27.76 2.97
CA GLU A 231 12.94 -27.69 4.34
C GLU A 231 12.30 -26.52 5.12
N GLU A 232 12.08 -25.38 4.45
CA GLU A 232 11.44 -24.19 5.02
C GLU A 232 10.04 -24.49 5.56
N ARG A 233 9.23 -25.26 4.81
CA ARG A 233 7.92 -25.72 5.28
C ARG A 233 8.05 -26.57 6.55
N THR A 234 8.95 -27.55 6.53
CA THR A 234 9.15 -28.46 7.67
C THR A 234 9.58 -27.69 8.92
N GLN A 235 10.47 -26.71 8.75
CA GLN A 235 10.89 -25.81 9.82
C GLN A 235 9.73 -24.95 10.32
N ALA A 236 8.97 -24.31 9.42
CA ALA A 236 7.82 -23.49 9.79
C ALA A 236 6.76 -24.30 10.57
N LEU A 237 6.33 -25.44 10.03
CA LEU A 237 5.35 -26.33 10.66
C LEU A 237 5.87 -26.97 11.95
N SER A 238 7.18 -26.99 12.20
CA SER A 238 7.72 -27.46 13.49
C SER A 238 7.28 -26.59 14.67
N HIS A 239 6.98 -25.31 14.41
CA HIS A 239 6.46 -24.39 15.42
C HIS A 239 4.96 -24.59 15.70
N TYR A 240 4.24 -25.30 14.83
CA TYR A 240 2.79 -25.50 14.89
C TYR A 240 2.42 -26.96 15.18
N PRO A 241 2.45 -27.40 16.45
CA PRO A 241 2.17 -28.80 16.80
C PRO A 241 0.78 -29.28 16.36
N ASN A 242 -0.22 -28.40 16.29
CA ASN A 242 -1.59 -28.76 15.89
C ASN A 242 -1.76 -28.86 14.37
N LEU A 243 -0.76 -28.42 13.60
CA LEU A 243 -0.76 -28.47 12.13
C LEU A 243 0.14 -29.59 11.58
N ARG A 244 0.73 -30.41 12.43
CA ARG A 244 1.47 -31.59 11.96
C ARG A 244 0.49 -32.68 11.53
N ASN A 245 0.81 -33.36 10.43
CA ASN A 245 0.05 -34.55 10.06
C ASN A 245 0.29 -35.65 11.10
N PRO A 246 -0.74 -36.43 11.45
CA PRO A 246 -0.58 -37.57 12.36
C PRO A 246 0.40 -38.62 11.82
N ASP A 247 0.62 -38.65 10.50
CA ASP A 247 1.53 -39.56 9.82
C ASP A 247 3.00 -39.07 9.77
N ASP A 248 3.30 -37.85 10.24
CA ASP A 248 4.68 -37.29 10.32
C ASP A 248 5.40 -37.67 11.64
N ARG A 249 5.05 -38.81 12.26
CA ARG A 249 5.66 -39.32 13.51
C ARG A 249 6.51 -40.56 13.32
#